data_AF-A0A482VT16-F1
#
_entry.id   AF-A0A482VT16-F1
#
_cell.length_a   1.000
_cell.length_b   1.000
_cell.length_c   1.000
_cell.angle_alpha   90.00
_cell.angle_beta   90.00
_cell.angle_gamma   90.00
#
_symmetry.space_group_name_H-M   'P 1'
#
loop_
_entity.id
_entity.type
_entity.pdbx_description
1 polymer ?
#
loop_
_entity_poly.entity_id
_entity_poly.type
_entity_poly.pdbx_seq_one_letter_code
_entity_poly.pdbx_strand_id
1 'polypeptide(L)'
;MAENNKVDETSGETMRKKSESDNKPAQSHDEDNESVEEQPLDIGEHYLVRRSDDSWHPAEIIQTRYGDNEYEYYVHYEGYNRRLDEWVPRGRIMSSRFNLTESGQKMPSDKVWKERPLVSDLLSDSSDRKITRNQKRRHDEINHIQKTYAEMDPTTAALEKEHEQITKVKYIDKIQIGRFEIDTWYFSPYPEEYGRQSKLWICEYCLKYMRLEKSYRYHMSECTWRQPVGKEIYRKGTLSVYEVDGKDHKIYCQNLCLLAKLFLDHKTLYFDVEPFLFYILCEVDKQGAHIVGYFSKEKESPDGNNVACILTLPPYQRQGYGKLLIAFSYELSRLEGTVGSPEQPLSDLGKLSYRSYWSWVLLEILRDFRGTLSIKDLSQMTSITQTDIISTLQSMNMVKYWKGQHVICVTPKLVEEHISTSQYKRPRLCVDSTALRWAPRRHTNNKLGKK
;
A
#
# COMPACT_ATOMS: atom_id res chain seq x y z
N MET A 1 7.61 -53.39 52.68
CA MET A 1 7.92 -53.79 54.07
C MET A 1 8.16 -52.48 54.80
N ALA A 2 7.14 -51.89 55.43
CA ALA A 2 6.76 -52.12 56.84
C ALA A 2 7.96 -51.86 57.76
N GLU A 3 7.94 -51.06 58.83
CA GLU A 3 6.91 -50.36 59.59
C GLU A 3 7.65 -49.52 60.66
N ASN A 4 7.18 -48.31 60.94
CA ASN A 4 6.90 -47.74 62.28
C ASN A 4 7.85 -47.92 63.48
N ASN A 5 8.15 -46.79 64.15
CA ASN A 5 8.11 -46.52 65.61
C ASN A 5 8.74 -45.11 65.83
N LYS A 6 8.09 -44.02 66.27
CA LYS A 6 7.10 -43.68 67.32
C LYS A 6 7.76 -43.45 68.71
N VAL A 7 7.40 -42.30 69.33
CA VAL A 7 7.36 -41.98 70.80
C VAL A 7 8.73 -41.51 71.39
N ASP A 8 8.94 -40.49 72.25
CA ASP A 8 8.23 -39.45 73.05
C ASP A 8 9.33 -38.46 73.55
N GLU A 9 9.20 -37.13 73.71
CA GLU A 9 8.47 -36.31 74.72
C GLU A 9 9.47 -35.57 75.66
N THR A 10 9.01 -34.44 76.23
CA THR A 10 9.53 -33.65 77.39
C THR A 10 10.38 -32.38 77.18
N SER A 11 9.65 -31.25 77.12
CA SER A 11 9.65 -30.07 78.03
C SER A 11 10.93 -29.57 78.74
N GLY A 12 11.13 -28.26 78.65
CA GLY A 12 11.98 -27.48 79.57
C GLY A 12 11.80 -25.97 79.39
N GLU A 13 10.90 -25.36 80.17
CA GLU A 13 10.73 -23.90 80.30
C GLU A 13 11.93 -23.25 81.02
N THR A 14 12.30 -22.02 80.64
CA THR A 14 12.82 -21.06 81.63
C THR A 14 12.43 -19.62 81.26
N MET A 15 11.61 -19.01 82.12
CA MET A 15 11.26 -17.59 82.14
C MET A 15 12.48 -16.70 82.46
N ARG A 16 12.57 -15.51 81.85
CA ARG A 16 12.93 -14.26 82.55
C ARG A 16 12.42 -13.01 81.80
N LYS A 17 11.90 -12.07 82.60
CA LYS A 17 11.10 -10.88 82.26
C LYS A 17 11.91 -9.70 81.71
N LYS A 18 11.28 -8.99 80.76
CA LYS A 18 11.14 -7.54 80.50
C LYS A 18 12.30 -6.56 80.82
N SER A 19 12.64 -5.76 79.81
CA SER A 19 12.54 -4.28 79.87
C SER A 19 12.37 -3.69 78.46
N GLU A 20 11.39 -2.80 78.32
CA GLU A 20 10.97 -2.08 77.11
C GLU A 20 12.00 -1.03 76.64
N SER A 21 12.09 -0.83 75.33
CA SER A 21 12.18 0.52 74.73
C SER A 21 11.91 0.44 73.22
N ASP A 22 10.95 1.26 72.78
CA ASP A 22 10.43 1.42 71.43
C ASP A 22 11.48 1.60 70.32
N ASN A 23 11.27 0.89 69.20
CA ASN A 23 11.41 1.47 67.87
C ASN A 23 10.71 0.58 66.82
N LYS A 24 9.68 1.14 66.17
CA LYS A 24 8.91 0.50 65.08
C LYS A 24 9.80 0.16 63.87
N PRO A 25 9.59 -1.02 63.26
CA PRO A 25 9.75 -1.15 61.82
C PRO A 25 8.48 -1.67 61.13
N ALA A 26 8.30 -1.16 59.91
CA ALA A 26 7.41 -1.51 58.81
C ALA A 26 6.52 -2.76 58.97
N GLN A 27 5.20 -2.54 58.93
CA GLN A 27 4.24 -3.57 58.55
C GLN A 27 4.34 -3.82 57.05
N SER A 28 4.65 -5.07 56.71
CA SER A 28 4.24 -5.73 55.49
C SER A 28 2.72 -5.68 55.34
N HIS A 29 2.23 -5.02 54.29
CA HIS A 29 0.88 -5.21 53.78
C HIS A 29 0.99 -5.98 52.46
N ASP A 30 0.82 -7.30 52.56
CA ASP A 30 0.22 -8.11 51.49
C ASP A 30 -1.30 -7.95 51.65
N GLU A 31 -1.92 -7.21 50.73
CA GLU A 31 -3.36 -7.01 50.45
C GLU A 31 -3.35 -5.84 49.44
N ASP A 32 -3.73 -5.93 48.16
CA ASP A 32 -4.77 -6.71 47.52
C ASP A 32 -4.41 -7.01 46.06
N ASN A 33 -4.58 -8.28 45.67
CA ASN A 33 -4.65 -8.72 44.29
C ASN A 33 -6.07 -8.46 43.78
N GLU A 34 -6.46 -7.19 43.65
CA GLU A 34 -7.63 -6.82 42.86
C GLU A 34 -7.23 -6.85 41.39
N SER A 35 -7.75 -7.84 40.67
CA SER A 35 -7.87 -7.77 39.23
C SER A 35 -8.73 -6.54 38.90
N VAL A 36 -8.09 -5.39 38.71
CA VAL A 36 -8.73 -4.22 38.14
C VAL A 36 -9.25 -4.68 36.79
N GLU A 37 -10.57 -4.83 36.66
CA GLU A 37 -11.21 -4.90 35.35
C GLU A 37 -10.79 -3.62 34.63
N GLU A 38 -9.76 -3.71 33.78
CA GLU A 38 -9.27 -2.57 33.04
C GLU A 38 -10.42 -2.05 32.19
N GLN A 39 -10.96 -0.89 32.59
CA GLN A 39 -12.06 -0.25 31.87
C GLN A 39 -11.65 -0.04 30.41
N PRO A 40 -12.56 -0.28 29.46
CA PRO A 40 -12.26 -0.13 28.05
C PRO A 40 -11.88 1.32 27.76
N LEU A 41 -10.79 1.51 27.00
CA LEU A 41 -10.35 2.84 26.57
C LEU A 41 -11.42 3.54 25.73
N ASP A 42 -11.50 4.86 25.90
CA ASP A 42 -12.46 5.71 25.20
C ASP A 42 -12.15 5.85 23.70
N ILE A 43 -13.17 5.66 22.87
CA ILE A 43 -13.10 5.87 21.42
C ILE A 43 -13.06 7.38 21.13
N GLY A 44 -12.20 7.79 20.18
CA GLY A 44 -11.98 9.18 19.77
C GLY A 44 -10.91 9.91 20.59
N GLU A 45 -10.40 9.28 21.66
CA GLU A 45 -9.33 9.83 22.49
C GLU A 45 -7.95 9.36 22.01
N HIS A 46 -6.92 10.14 22.34
CA HIS A 46 -5.55 9.85 21.96
C HIS A 46 -4.77 9.20 23.11
N TYR A 47 -3.95 8.20 22.78
CA TYR A 47 -3.09 7.50 23.72
C TYR A 47 -1.72 7.25 23.10
N LEU A 48 -0.72 6.97 23.94
CA LEU A 48 0.56 6.45 23.45
C LEU A 48 0.42 4.94 23.20
N VAL A 49 0.71 4.54 21.97
CA VAL A 49 0.63 3.15 21.50
C VAL A 49 2.00 2.66 21.05
N ARG A 50 2.38 1.47 21.53
CA ARG A 50 3.64 0.82 21.18
C ARG A 50 3.50 0.04 19.87
N ARG A 51 4.35 0.38 18.90
CA ARG A 51 4.43 -0.28 17.59
C ARG A 51 5.26 -1.56 17.65
N SER A 52 5.30 -2.30 16.54
CA SER A 52 6.07 -3.54 16.39
C SER A 52 7.60 -3.37 16.48
N ASP A 53 8.10 -2.15 16.34
CA ASP A 53 9.51 -1.77 16.51
C ASP A 53 9.82 -1.28 17.95
N ASP A 54 8.91 -1.54 18.90
CA ASP A 54 8.95 -1.11 20.30
C ASP A 54 8.94 0.41 20.53
N SER A 55 8.69 1.21 19.50
CA SER A 55 8.57 2.66 19.62
C SER A 55 7.16 3.10 20.00
N TRP A 56 7.04 4.13 20.83
CA TRP A 56 5.77 4.70 21.29
C TRP A 56 5.36 5.89 20.42
N HIS A 57 4.12 5.86 19.93
CA HIS A 57 3.56 6.93 19.08
C HIS A 57 2.19 7.35 19.59
N PRO A 58 1.84 8.65 19.48
CA PRO A 58 0.47 9.10 19.72
C PRO A 58 -0.47 8.50 18.67
N ALA A 59 -1.60 7.95 19.10
CA ALA A 59 -2.60 7.39 18.24
C ALA A 59 -4.02 7.62 18.78
N GLU A 60 -4.97 7.86 17.86
CA GLU A 60 -6.40 7.94 18.14
C GLU A 60 -7.00 6.52 18.19
N ILE A 61 -7.80 6.23 19.21
CA ILE A 61 -8.60 4.99 19.26
C ILE A 61 -9.85 5.17 18.39
N ILE A 62 -9.92 4.47 17.27
CA ILE A 62 -11.04 4.57 16.33
C ILE A 62 -12.17 3.59 16.68
N GLN A 63 -11.83 2.37 17.07
CA GLN A 63 -12.82 1.34 17.38
C GLN A 63 -12.25 0.32 18.38
N THR A 64 -13.13 -0.32 19.13
CA THR A 64 -12.78 -1.42 20.04
C THR A 64 -13.53 -2.69 19.64
N ARG A 65 -12.87 -3.85 19.74
CA ARG A 65 -13.49 -5.17 19.60
C ARG A 65 -13.08 -6.07 20.77
N TYR A 66 -13.93 -7.03 21.10
CA TYR A 66 -13.62 -8.08 22.08
C TYR A 66 -13.44 -9.39 21.32
N GLY A 67 -12.22 -9.91 21.31
CA GLY A 67 -11.83 -11.15 20.62
C GLY A 67 -10.92 -11.98 21.52
N ASP A 68 -10.84 -13.31 21.31
CA ASP A 68 -9.96 -14.25 22.05
C ASP A 68 -9.73 -13.94 23.55
N ASN A 69 -10.79 -13.47 24.24
CA ASN A 69 -10.81 -13.11 25.66
C ASN A 69 -10.02 -11.84 26.07
N GLU A 70 -9.61 -10.99 25.12
CA GLU A 70 -8.94 -9.70 25.36
C GLU A 70 -9.60 -8.55 24.56
N TYR A 71 -9.43 -7.32 25.05
CA TYR A 71 -9.81 -6.13 24.29
C TYR A 71 -8.73 -5.77 23.27
N GLU A 72 -9.16 -5.60 22.02
CA GLU A 72 -8.33 -5.06 20.94
C GLU A 72 -8.88 -3.71 20.48
N TYR A 73 -7.98 -2.80 20.14
CA TYR A 73 -8.31 -1.44 19.73
C TYR A 73 -7.73 -1.18 18.35
N TYR A 74 -8.55 -0.65 17.45
CA TYR A 74 -8.12 -0.18 16.15
C TYR A 74 -7.62 1.26 16.29
N VAL A 75 -6.35 1.46 15.94
CA VAL A 75 -5.66 2.73 16.21
C VAL A 75 -5.22 3.41 14.92
N HIS A 76 -5.31 4.73 14.90
CA HIS A 76 -4.71 5.57 13.87
C HIS A 76 -3.56 6.38 14.46
N TYR A 77 -2.36 6.19 13.92
CA TYR A 77 -1.17 6.88 14.40
C TYR A 77 -1.13 8.31 13.85
N GLU A 78 -1.00 9.28 14.75
CA GLU A 78 -1.05 10.71 14.39
C GLU A 78 0.08 11.08 13.43
N GLY A 79 -0.26 11.74 12.32
CA GLY A 79 0.71 12.15 11.29
C GLY A 79 1.20 11.00 10.39
N TYR A 80 0.67 9.79 10.54
CA TYR A 80 1.00 8.64 9.69
C TYR A 80 -0.11 8.32 8.69
N ASN A 81 0.26 7.65 7.61
CA ASN A 81 -0.70 7.19 6.60
C ASN A 81 -1.55 6.03 7.16
N ARG A 82 -2.85 6.03 6.85
CA ARG A 82 -3.84 5.03 7.31
C ARG A 82 -3.52 3.57 6.99
N ARG A 83 -2.63 3.32 6.02
CA ARG A 83 -2.09 1.98 5.77
C ARG A 83 -1.37 1.36 6.97
N LEU A 84 -0.95 2.19 7.93
CA LEU A 84 -0.28 1.79 9.17
C LEU A 84 -1.26 1.57 10.31
N ASP A 85 -2.55 1.89 10.13
CA ASP A 85 -3.58 1.62 11.13
C ASP A 85 -3.69 0.11 11.36
N GLU A 86 -3.85 -0.30 12.60
CA GLU A 86 -3.82 -1.71 13.00
C GLU A 86 -4.68 -1.96 14.24
N TRP A 87 -5.08 -3.22 14.45
CA TRP A 87 -5.61 -3.66 15.73
C TRP A 87 -4.46 -3.97 16.67
N VAL A 88 -4.47 -3.36 17.85
CA VAL A 88 -3.49 -3.61 18.91
C VAL A 88 -4.17 -4.15 20.17
N PRO A 89 -3.55 -5.11 20.88
CA PRO A 89 -4.04 -5.55 22.18
C PRO A 89 -3.88 -4.47 23.23
N ARG A 90 -4.72 -4.50 24.27
CA ARG A 90 -4.71 -3.56 25.40
C ARG A 90 -3.31 -3.30 25.99
N GLY A 91 -2.47 -4.34 26.07
CA GLY A 91 -1.11 -4.26 26.62
C GLY A 91 -0.12 -3.41 25.81
N ARG A 92 -0.48 -2.96 24.59
CA ARG A 92 0.34 -2.03 23.79
C ARG A 92 -0.05 -0.56 23.99
N ILE A 93 -1.06 -0.25 24.79
CA ILE A 93 -1.58 1.10 24.96
C ILE A 93 -1.35 1.57 26.39
N MET A 94 -0.82 2.78 26.57
CA MET A 94 -0.72 3.36 27.91
C MET A 94 -2.10 3.71 28.47
N SER A 95 -2.33 3.48 29.76
CA SER A 95 -3.63 3.76 30.40
C SER A 95 -3.95 5.26 30.48
N SER A 96 -2.93 6.13 30.44
CA SER A 96 -3.10 7.58 30.50
C SER A 96 -3.39 8.15 29.12
N ARG A 97 -4.44 8.99 29.02
CA ARG A 97 -4.72 9.79 27.82
C ARG A 97 -3.53 10.70 27.49
N PHE A 98 -3.27 10.85 26.20
CA PHE A 98 -2.21 11.70 25.66
C PHE A 98 -2.82 13.01 25.11
N ASN A 99 -2.52 14.13 25.76
CA ASN A 99 -2.95 15.46 25.31
C ASN A 99 -2.00 15.99 24.23
N LEU A 100 -2.45 16.05 22.98
CA LEU A 100 -1.65 16.61 21.87
C LEU A 100 -1.31 18.10 22.07
N THR A 101 -2.09 18.82 22.90
CA THR A 101 -1.97 20.26 23.11
C THR A 101 -0.83 20.66 24.05
N GLU A 102 -0.34 19.76 24.91
CA GLU A 102 0.67 20.08 25.95
C GLU A 102 2.11 19.73 25.53
N SER A 103 2.31 18.81 24.58
CA SER A 103 3.64 18.32 24.15
C SER A 103 4.39 19.22 23.15
N GLY A 104 3.89 20.42 22.85
CA GLY A 104 4.66 21.45 22.16
C GLY A 104 5.81 22.03 23.01
N GLN A 105 5.83 21.78 24.33
CA GLN A 105 6.87 22.25 25.24
C GLN A 105 7.21 21.15 26.26
N LYS A 106 8.44 20.63 26.19
CA LYS A 106 9.08 19.64 27.08
C LYS A 106 8.81 18.15 26.77
N MET A 107 9.50 17.66 25.75
CA MET A 107 9.89 16.24 25.67
C MET A 107 10.96 15.92 26.74
N PRO A 108 10.99 14.72 27.35
CA PRO A 108 12.10 14.28 28.18
C PRO A 108 13.36 14.08 27.31
N SER A 109 14.49 14.58 27.79
CA SER A 109 15.74 14.68 27.05
C SER A 109 16.32 13.35 26.56
N ASP A 110 16.58 13.31 25.25
CA ASP A 110 17.81 12.84 24.59
C ASP A 110 18.76 11.94 25.38
N LYS A 111 18.88 10.67 24.94
CA LYS A 111 20.17 9.98 24.78
C LYS A 111 20.14 8.62 24.07
N VAL A 112 18.97 8.04 23.76
CA VAL A 112 18.92 6.67 23.16
C VAL A 112 18.55 6.65 21.66
N TRP A 113 18.05 7.77 21.10
CA TRP A 113 17.42 7.76 19.76
C TRP A 113 18.37 8.05 18.59
N LYS A 114 19.70 8.08 18.80
CA LYS A 114 20.66 8.44 17.73
C LYS A 114 21.45 7.30 17.10
N GLU A 115 21.27 6.04 17.50
CA GLU A 115 22.04 4.95 16.91
C GLU A 115 21.15 3.81 16.39
N ARG A 116 20.49 4.05 15.26
CA ARG A 116 20.42 3.13 14.10
C ARG A 116 19.81 3.82 12.88
N PRO A 117 20.32 3.56 11.67
CA PRO A 117 20.03 4.39 10.50
C PRO A 117 18.66 4.05 9.91
N LEU A 118 17.71 5.00 10.00
CA LEU A 118 16.58 5.04 9.09
C LEU A 118 17.12 5.34 7.68
N VAL A 119 16.81 4.46 6.74
CA VAL A 119 17.09 4.56 5.29
C VAL A 119 16.32 5.69 4.57
N SER A 120 15.96 6.75 5.29
CA SER A 120 15.25 7.93 4.77
C SER A 120 16.15 9.15 4.55
N ASP A 121 17.42 9.12 4.99
CA ASP A 121 18.21 10.35 5.18
C ASP A 121 19.16 10.71 4.03
N LEU A 122 18.94 10.18 2.82
CA LEU A 122 19.76 10.57 1.65
C LEU A 122 19.24 11.80 0.90
N LEU A 123 18.23 12.52 1.42
CA LEU A 123 17.66 13.69 0.73
C LEU A 123 17.46 14.95 1.59
N SER A 124 17.76 14.95 2.90
CA SER A 124 17.86 16.21 3.63
C SER A 124 19.25 16.79 3.45
N ASP A 125 19.45 17.50 2.35
CA ASP A 125 20.53 18.48 2.26
C ASP A 125 20.31 19.49 3.41
N SER A 126 21.17 19.38 4.42
CA SER A 126 21.22 20.24 5.58
C SER A 126 21.70 21.62 5.15
N SER A 127 20.77 22.42 4.63
CA SER A 127 20.90 23.87 4.67
C SER A 127 19.61 24.46 5.20
N ASP A 128 19.73 25.10 6.36
CA ASP A 128 18.68 25.87 7.04
C ASP A 128 18.39 27.16 6.25
N ARG A 129 18.09 27.02 4.96
CA ARG A 129 17.78 28.09 4.03
C ARG A 129 16.28 28.24 3.99
N LYS A 130 15.79 29.36 4.51
CA LYS A 130 14.39 29.81 4.38
C LYS A 130 13.92 29.59 2.93
N ILE A 131 13.02 28.63 2.76
CA ILE A 131 12.41 28.27 1.48
C ILE A 131 11.72 29.50 0.90
N THR A 132 12.02 29.80 -0.36
CA THR A 132 11.37 30.91 -1.06
C THR A 132 9.91 30.57 -1.35
N ARG A 133 9.04 31.59 -1.41
CA ARG A 133 7.60 31.44 -1.72
C ARG A 133 7.35 30.64 -3.00
N ASN A 134 8.27 30.70 -3.96
CA ASN A 134 8.18 29.97 -5.24
C ASN A 134 8.59 28.49 -5.12
N GLN A 135 9.54 28.15 -4.24
CA GLN A 135 9.89 26.76 -3.92
C GLN A 135 8.81 26.07 -3.08
N LYS A 136 8.16 26.80 -2.15
CA LYS A 136 7.00 26.28 -1.41
C LYS A 136 5.83 25.99 -2.34
N ARG A 137 5.52 26.92 -3.26
CA ARG A 137 4.49 26.71 -4.29
C ARG A 137 4.77 25.52 -5.20
N ARG A 138 6.04 25.31 -5.60
CA ARG A 138 6.45 24.10 -6.33
C ARG A 138 6.33 22.84 -5.47
N HIS A 139 6.66 22.88 -4.18
CA HIS A 139 6.52 21.74 -3.28
C HIS A 139 5.04 21.34 -3.10
N ASP A 140 4.16 22.33 -2.94
CA ASP A 140 2.71 22.12 -2.81
C ASP A 140 2.08 21.65 -4.14
N GLU A 141 2.54 22.18 -5.28
CA GLU A 141 2.17 21.70 -6.63
C GLU A 141 2.73 20.29 -6.93
N ILE A 142 3.91 19.92 -6.43
CA ILE A 142 4.52 18.59 -6.60
C ILE A 142 3.84 17.53 -5.72
N ASN A 143 3.35 17.91 -4.54
CA ASN A 143 2.69 16.98 -3.63
C ASN A 143 1.23 16.72 -3.97
N HIS A 144 0.56 17.60 -4.75
CA HIS A 144 -0.86 17.44 -5.09
C HIS A 144 -1.64 16.96 -3.86
N ILE A 145 -1.64 17.80 -2.82
CA ILE A 145 -2.56 17.64 -1.69
C ILE A 145 -3.92 17.34 -2.31
N GLN A 146 -4.55 16.25 -1.85
CA GLN A 146 -5.83 15.75 -2.36
C GLN A 146 -6.71 16.92 -2.79
N LYS A 147 -7.35 16.80 -3.96
CA LYS A 147 -8.48 17.67 -4.28
C LYS A 147 -9.38 17.67 -3.06
N THR A 148 -9.50 18.82 -2.42
CA THR A 148 -10.38 18.96 -1.27
C THR A 148 -11.78 18.53 -1.72
N TYR A 149 -12.56 17.94 -0.82
CA TYR A 149 -13.98 17.62 -1.02
C TYR A 149 -14.80 18.71 -1.76
N ALA A 150 -14.32 19.95 -1.74
CA ALA A 150 -14.83 21.11 -2.45
C ALA A 150 -14.76 21.04 -4.00
N GLU A 151 -13.93 20.18 -4.61
CA GLU A 151 -13.80 20.08 -6.08
C GLU A 151 -14.61 18.92 -6.69
N MET A 152 -15.24 18.09 -5.87
CA MET A 152 -16.10 17.00 -6.30
C MET A 152 -17.56 17.43 -6.32
N ASP A 153 -18.39 16.77 -7.13
CA ASP A 153 -19.82 17.04 -7.06
C ASP A 153 -20.36 16.63 -5.66
N PRO A 154 -21.37 17.34 -5.14
CA PRO A 154 -21.84 17.13 -3.77
C PRO A 154 -22.32 15.70 -3.48
N THR A 155 -22.82 15.00 -4.50
CA THR A 155 -23.29 13.61 -4.40
C THR A 155 -22.12 12.63 -4.29
N THR A 156 -21.10 12.77 -5.14
CA THR A 156 -19.88 11.95 -5.06
C THR A 156 -19.12 12.23 -3.77
N ALA A 157 -18.98 13.50 -3.37
CA ALA A 157 -18.34 13.86 -2.11
C ALA A 157 -19.06 13.27 -0.88
N ALA A 158 -20.40 13.23 -0.88
CA ALA A 158 -21.19 12.63 0.19
C ALA A 158 -21.05 11.09 0.22
N LEU A 159 -21.12 10.44 -0.95
CA LEU A 159 -20.91 8.99 -1.08
C LEU A 159 -19.49 8.59 -0.67
N GLU A 160 -18.47 9.36 -1.06
CA GLU A 160 -17.09 9.13 -0.64
C GLU A 160 -16.91 9.33 0.87
N LYS A 161 -17.54 10.35 1.46
CA LYS A 161 -17.47 10.59 2.91
C LYS A 161 -18.18 9.49 3.71
N GLU A 162 -19.31 9.00 3.24
CA GLU A 162 -20.02 7.85 3.82
C GLU A 162 -19.19 6.57 3.65
N HIS A 163 -18.61 6.36 2.46
CA HIS A 163 -17.72 5.24 2.19
C HIS A 163 -16.49 5.28 3.09
N GLU A 164 -15.84 6.44 3.24
CA GLU A 164 -14.70 6.63 4.14
C GLU A 164 -15.08 6.32 5.59
N GLN A 165 -16.28 6.68 6.04
CA GLN A 165 -16.77 6.36 7.39
C GLN A 165 -16.96 4.85 7.60
N ILE A 166 -17.57 4.16 6.64
CA ILE A 166 -17.81 2.70 6.69
C ILE A 166 -16.49 1.92 6.58
N THR A 167 -15.53 2.44 5.82
CA THR A 167 -14.25 1.78 5.52
C THR A 167 -13.11 2.21 6.44
N LYS A 168 -13.38 3.02 7.48
CA LYS A 168 -12.34 3.51 8.40
C LYS A 168 -11.58 2.38 9.10
N VAL A 169 -12.24 1.26 9.35
CA VAL A 169 -11.71 0.15 10.12
C VAL A 169 -11.51 -1.05 9.21
N LYS A 170 -10.27 -1.52 9.11
CA LYS A 170 -9.97 -2.78 8.43
C LYS A 170 -10.28 -3.93 9.38
N TYR A 171 -11.02 -4.93 8.92
CA TYR A 171 -11.34 -6.11 9.72
C TYR A 171 -10.44 -7.31 9.41
N ILE A 172 -10.04 -7.44 8.15
CA ILE A 172 -9.12 -8.49 7.71
C ILE A 172 -7.71 -7.99 7.94
N ASP A 173 -7.02 -8.53 8.93
CA ASP A 173 -5.67 -8.10 9.32
C ASP A 173 -4.63 -8.67 8.36
N LYS A 174 -4.82 -9.94 7.94
CA LYS A 174 -3.86 -10.69 7.15
C LYS A 174 -4.51 -11.53 6.05
N ILE A 175 -3.74 -11.82 5.01
CA ILE A 175 -4.08 -12.83 4.01
C ILE A 175 -2.96 -13.87 3.87
N GLN A 176 -3.32 -15.13 3.65
CA GLN A 176 -2.42 -16.15 3.12
C GLN A 176 -2.64 -16.26 1.61
N ILE A 177 -1.60 -16.06 0.81
CA ILE A 177 -1.63 -16.33 -0.64
C ILE A 177 -0.35 -17.04 -1.07
N GLY A 178 -0.51 -18.28 -1.56
CA GLY A 178 0.61 -19.17 -1.83
C GLY A 178 1.51 -19.31 -0.60
N ARG A 179 2.81 -19.04 -0.78
CA ARG A 179 3.81 -19.07 0.29
C ARG A 179 3.86 -17.83 1.19
N PHE A 180 3.04 -16.81 0.93
CA PHE A 180 3.13 -15.53 1.64
C PHE A 180 1.97 -15.33 2.62
N GLU A 181 2.31 -14.87 3.81
CA GLU A 181 1.38 -14.18 4.71
C GLU A 181 1.62 -12.67 4.54
N ILE A 182 0.56 -11.89 4.32
CA ILE A 182 0.64 -10.47 3.97
C ILE A 182 -0.32 -9.68 4.85
N ASP A 183 0.18 -8.65 5.52
CA ASP A 183 -0.63 -7.68 6.26
C ASP A 183 -1.41 -6.77 5.29
N THR A 184 -2.68 -6.54 5.57
CA THR A 184 -3.54 -5.68 4.75
C THR A 184 -3.40 -4.21 5.15
N TRP A 185 -3.63 -3.32 4.19
CA TRP A 185 -3.47 -1.87 4.39
C TRP A 185 -4.80 -1.17 4.55
N TYR A 186 -5.83 -1.63 3.84
CA TYR A 186 -7.13 -0.98 3.77
C TYR A 186 -8.27 -1.98 3.92
N PHE A 187 -9.45 -1.47 4.26
CA PHE A 187 -10.68 -2.22 4.19
C PHE A 187 -10.96 -2.71 2.75
N SER A 188 -11.47 -3.94 2.63
CA SER A 188 -12.01 -4.51 1.40
C SER A 188 -13.37 -5.17 1.66
N PRO A 189 -14.39 -4.94 0.81
CA PRO A 189 -15.77 -5.37 1.02
C PRO A 189 -15.96 -6.84 0.64
N TYR A 190 -15.22 -7.74 1.28
CA TYR A 190 -15.53 -9.16 1.22
C TYR A 190 -16.92 -9.41 1.82
N PRO A 191 -17.66 -10.45 1.35
CA PRO A 191 -18.98 -10.77 1.91
C PRO A 191 -18.92 -10.92 3.43
N GLU A 192 -20.00 -10.57 4.13
CA GLU A 192 -20.02 -10.41 5.60
C GLU A 192 -19.44 -11.61 6.36
N GLU A 193 -19.68 -12.83 5.88
CA GLU A 193 -19.15 -14.08 6.47
C GLU A 193 -17.61 -14.20 6.46
N TYR A 194 -16.94 -13.45 5.57
CA TYR A 194 -15.47 -13.34 5.44
C TYR A 194 -14.94 -12.00 5.95
N GLY A 195 -15.75 -10.94 5.87
CA GLY A 195 -15.33 -9.58 6.14
C GLY A 195 -14.82 -9.37 7.56
N ARG A 196 -15.31 -10.12 8.56
CA ARG A 196 -14.89 -10.02 9.98
C ARG A 196 -13.79 -11.00 10.41
N GLN A 197 -13.14 -11.67 9.46
CA GLN A 197 -12.09 -12.65 9.77
C GLN A 197 -10.75 -11.96 9.90
N SER A 198 -9.98 -12.23 10.96
CA SER A 198 -8.62 -11.69 11.11
C SER A 198 -7.67 -12.16 10.00
N LYS A 199 -7.88 -13.38 9.48
CA LYS A 199 -7.10 -13.95 8.38
C LYS A 199 -7.98 -14.56 7.29
N LEU A 200 -7.69 -14.24 6.03
CA LEU A 200 -8.26 -14.93 4.86
C LEU A 200 -7.22 -15.81 4.15
N TRP A 201 -7.69 -16.89 3.56
CA TRP A 201 -6.88 -17.82 2.77
C TRP A 201 -7.28 -17.70 1.30
N ILE A 202 -6.34 -17.30 0.44
CA ILE A 202 -6.60 -16.99 -0.96
C ILE A 202 -5.78 -17.94 -1.85
N CYS A 203 -6.47 -18.61 -2.77
CA CYS A 203 -5.81 -19.41 -3.80
C CYS A 203 -5.01 -18.51 -4.74
N GLU A 204 -3.71 -18.75 -4.89
CA GLU A 204 -2.84 -17.93 -5.73
C GLU A 204 -3.15 -18.01 -7.24
N TYR A 205 -3.85 -19.07 -7.66
CA TYR A 205 -4.20 -19.28 -9.06
C TYR A 205 -5.59 -18.74 -9.39
N CYS A 206 -6.64 -19.24 -8.74
CA CYS A 206 -8.04 -18.86 -9.05
C CYS A 206 -8.58 -17.69 -8.21
N LEU A 207 -7.78 -17.19 -7.25
CA LEU A 207 -8.11 -16.09 -6.36
C LEU A 207 -9.33 -16.32 -5.45
N LYS A 208 -9.86 -17.55 -5.39
CA LYS A 208 -10.90 -17.91 -4.43
C LYS A 208 -10.41 -17.66 -3.02
N TYR A 209 -11.19 -16.93 -2.23
CA TYR A 209 -10.97 -16.67 -0.82
C TYR A 209 -11.74 -17.68 0.04
N MET A 210 -11.16 -18.02 1.20
CA MET A 210 -11.66 -19.00 2.14
C MET A 210 -11.39 -18.52 3.57
N ARG A 211 -12.28 -18.89 4.50
CA ARG A 211 -12.17 -18.53 5.91
C ARG A 211 -11.19 -19.40 6.69
N LEU A 212 -11.17 -20.71 6.40
CA LEU A 212 -10.46 -21.68 7.21
C LEU A 212 -9.28 -22.27 6.45
N GLU A 213 -8.18 -22.54 7.16
CA GLU A 213 -7.03 -23.22 6.59
C GLU A 213 -7.40 -24.62 6.07
N LYS A 214 -8.31 -25.33 6.75
CA LYS A 214 -8.78 -26.65 6.32
C LYS A 214 -9.45 -26.61 4.94
N SER A 215 -10.31 -25.61 4.70
CA SER A 215 -10.96 -25.46 3.39
C SER A 215 -9.98 -24.99 2.32
N TYR A 216 -8.98 -24.19 2.68
CA TYR A 216 -7.87 -23.82 1.80
C TYR A 216 -7.04 -25.04 1.36
N ARG A 217 -6.60 -25.88 2.30
CA ARG A 217 -5.84 -27.11 1.98
C ARG A 217 -6.63 -28.06 1.09
N TYR A 218 -7.92 -28.25 1.38
CA TYR A 218 -8.82 -29.04 0.54
C TYR A 218 -8.97 -28.42 -0.86
N HIS A 219 -9.15 -27.11 -0.95
CA HIS A 219 -9.19 -26.43 -2.25
C HIS A 219 -7.89 -26.62 -3.04
N MET A 220 -6.73 -26.58 -2.40
CA MET A 220 -5.44 -26.78 -3.07
C MET A 220 -5.27 -28.22 -3.62
N SER A 221 -5.92 -29.24 -3.04
CA SER A 221 -5.91 -30.59 -3.61
C SER A 221 -6.84 -30.74 -4.81
N GLU A 222 -7.97 -30.03 -4.83
CA GLU A 222 -8.98 -30.13 -5.89
C GLU A 222 -8.76 -29.14 -7.06
N CYS A 223 -8.14 -27.99 -6.79
CA CYS A 223 -7.99 -26.93 -7.76
C CYS A 223 -7.01 -27.32 -8.86
N THR A 224 -7.51 -27.35 -10.10
CA THR A 224 -6.72 -27.69 -11.29
C THR A 224 -6.02 -26.48 -11.93
N TRP A 225 -6.33 -25.26 -11.48
CA TRP A 225 -5.76 -24.03 -12.02
C TRP A 225 -4.30 -23.88 -11.61
N ARG A 226 -3.43 -23.58 -12.58
CA ARG A 226 -1.99 -23.29 -12.36
C ARG A 226 -1.53 -22.01 -13.05
N GLN A 227 -2.47 -21.20 -13.51
CA GLN A 227 -2.23 -19.91 -14.15
C GLN A 227 -3.52 -19.08 -14.09
N PRO A 228 -3.45 -17.77 -14.32
CA PRO A 228 -4.65 -16.97 -14.52
C PRO A 228 -5.53 -17.51 -15.65
N VAL A 229 -6.83 -17.18 -15.56
CA VAL A 229 -7.79 -17.27 -16.67
C VAL A 229 -7.35 -16.41 -17.86
N GLY A 230 -8.10 -16.46 -18.95
CA GLY A 230 -7.88 -15.60 -20.11
C GLY A 230 -6.71 -16.06 -20.98
N LYS A 231 -6.10 -15.10 -21.69
CA LYS A 231 -5.12 -15.37 -22.73
C LYS A 231 -3.73 -14.91 -22.30
N GLU A 232 -2.73 -15.79 -22.38
CA GLU A 232 -1.33 -15.38 -22.29
C GLU A 232 -0.96 -14.57 -23.54
N ILE A 233 -0.70 -13.27 -23.35
CA ILE A 233 -0.37 -12.35 -24.45
C ILE A 233 1.11 -11.98 -24.47
N TYR A 234 1.86 -12.28 -23.42
CA TYR A 234 3.28 -12.00 -23.33
C TYR A 234 4.00 -13.11 -22.57
N ARG A 235 5.16 -13.54 -23.09
CA ARG A 235 6.05 -14.50 -22.43
C ARG A 235 7.50 -14.17 -22.71
N LYS A 236 8.27 -13.83 -21.66
CA LYS A 236 9.74 -13.66 -21.76
C LYS A 236 10.43 -14.24 -20.52
N GLY A 237 11.24 -15.26 -20.73
CA GLY A 237 11.90 -15.98 -19.64
C GLY A 237 10.87 -16.59 -18.68
N THR A 238 10.93 -16.17 -17.41
CA THR A 238 10.01 -16.57 -16.34
C THR A 238 8.82 -15.62 -16.18
N LEU A 239 8.69 -14.57 -16.98
CA LEU A 239 7.60 -13.60 -16.85
C LEU A 239 6.54 -13.81 -17.92
N SER A 240 5.27 -13.82 -17.49
CA SER A 240 4.10 -13.89 -18.36
C SER A 240 3.10 -12.78 -18.03
N VAL A 241 2.39 -12.29 -19.04
CA VAL A 241 1.22 -11.40 -18.84
C VAL A 241 -0.01 -12.03 -19.49
N TYR A 242 -1.10 -12.11 -18.72
CA TYR A 242 -2.39 -12.64 -19.14
C TYR A 242 -3.39 -11.49 -19.31
N GLU A 243 -4.06 -11.43 -20.46
CA GLU A 243 -5.23 -10.58 -20.66
C GLU A 243 -6.48 -11.36 -20.25
N VAL A 244 -7.25 -10.77 -19.33
CA VAL A 244 -8.49 -11.32 -18.80
C VAL A 244 -9.62 -10.33 -19.04
N ASP A 245 -10.66 -10.77 -19.74
CA ASP A 245 -11.87 -9.98 -19.93
C ASP A 245 -12.80 -10.13 -18.72
N GLY A 246 -13.14 -9.02 -18.06
CA GLY A 246 -14.01 -9.03 -16.89
C GLY A 246 -15.44 -9.51 -17.18
N LYS A 247 -15.90 -9.41 -18.44
CA LYS A 247 -17.19 -9.95 -18.87
C LYS A 247 -17.17 -11.48 -18.94
N ASP A 248 -16.08 -12.05 -19.43
CA ASP A 248 -15.94 -13.49 -19.65
C ASP A 248 -15.56 -14.23 -18.35
N HIS A 249 -14.84 -13.56 -17.45
CA HIS A 249 -14.30 -14.14 -16.22
C HIS A 249 -14.68 -13.37 -14.95
N LYS A 250 -15.98 -13.02 -14.82
CA LYS A 250 -16.52 -12.18 -13.73
C LYS A 250 -16.00 -12.53 -12.34
N ILE A 251 -16.16 -13.79 -11.92
CA ILE A 251 -15.80 -14.24 -10.57
C ILE A 251 -14.31 -14.05 -10.29
N TYR A 252 -13.46 -14.40 -11.26
CA TYR A 252 -12.01 -14.22 -11.13
C TYR A 252 -11.65 -12.73 -10.96
N CYS A 253 -12.22 -11.87 -11.80
CA CYS A 253 -11.97 -10.44 -11.76
C CYS A 253 -12.52 -9.77 -10.49
N GLN A 254 -13.67 -10.20 -9.99
CA GLN A 254 -14.22 -9.74 -8.71
C GLN A 254 -13.30 -10.14 -7.55
N ASN A 255 -12.83 -11.39 -7.53
CA ASN A 255 -11.84 -11.84 -6.53
C ASN A 255 -10.55 -11.02 -6.59
N LEU A 256 -10.04 -10.73 -7.81
CA LEU A 256 -8.87 -9.88 -8.00
C LEU A 256 -9.11 -8.45 -7.48
N CYS A 257 -10.29 -7.88 -7.73
CA CYS A 257 -10.66 -6.56 -7.24
C CYS A 257 -10.75 -6.50 -5.71
N LEU A 258 -11.33 -7.52 -5.07
CA LEU A 258 -11.40 -7.63 -3.61
C LEU A 258 -10.00 -7.78 -3.00
N LEU A 259 -9.13 -8.59 -3.61
CA LEU A 259 -7.72 -8.69 -3.23
C LEU A 259 -7.01 -7.36 -3.37
N ALA A 260 -7.21 -6.66 -4.49
CA ALA A 260 -6.56 -5.39 -4.77
C ALA A 260 -6.98 -4.28 -3.79
N LYS A 261 -8.26 -4.25 -3.42
CA LYS A 261 -8.81 -3.25 -2.49
C LYS A 261 -8.18 -3.32 -1.09
N LEU A 262 -7.63 -4.47 -0.69
CA LEU A 262 -6.83 -4.59 0.56
C LEU A 262 -5.56 -3.73 0.54
N PHE A 263 -5.09 -3.30 -0.64
CA PHE A 263 -3.85 -2.57 -0.85
C PHE A 263 -4.03 -1.26 -1.63
N LEU A 264 -5.27 -0.93 -2.01
CA LEU A 264 -5.64 0.29 -2.72
C LEU A 264 -6.74 1.03 -1.95
N ASP A 265 -6.46 2.26 -1.56
CA ASP A 265 -7.37 3.07 -0.77
C ASP A 265 -8.62 3.45 -1.60
N HIS A 266 -8.39 4.10 -2.73
CA HIS A 266 -9.43 4.73 -3.57
C HIS A 266 -10.02 3.81 -4.65
N LYS A 267 -10.01 2.48 -4.46
CA LYS A 267 -10.67 1.58 -5.41
C LYS A 267 -12.16 1.49 -5.13
N THR A 268 -12.97 2.05 -6.03
CA THR A 268 -14.44 2.14 -5.86
C THR A 268 -15.21 1.02 -6.56
N LEU A 269 -14.71 0.52 -7.69
CA LEU A 269 -15.35 -0.53 -8.47
C LEU A 269 -14.71 -1.91 -8.22
N TYR A 270 -15.49 -2.83 -7.65
CA TYR A 270 -15.04 -4.19 -7.35
C TYR A 270 -16.01 -5.30 -7.78
N PHE A 271 -17.30 -5.02 -7.96
CA PHE A 271 -18.28 -5.99 -8.48
C PHE A 271 -18.60 -5.81 -9.96
N ASP A 272 -18.69 -4.56 -10.43
CA ASP A 272 -18.90 -4.24 -11.83
C ASP A 272 -17.57 -4.29 -12.60
N VAL A 273 -17.20 -5.50 -13.03
CA VAL A 273 -15.93 -5.79 -13.70
C VAL A 273 -16.06 -5.91 -15.21
N GLU A 274 -17.29 -5.98 -15.74
CA GLU A 274 -17.53 -6.19 -17.18
C GLU A 274 -16.93 -5.11 -18.10
N PRO A 275 -16.90 -3.82 -17.70
CA PRO A 275 -16.29 -2.76 -18.52
C PRO A 275 -14.76 -2.85 -18.63
N PHE A 276 -14.11 -3.74 -17.89
CA PHE A 276 -12.65 -3.75 -17.74
C PHE A 276 -11.98 -4.95 -18.41
N LEU A 277 -10.76 -4.71 -18.90
CA LEU A 277 -9.74 -5.71 -19.15
C LEU A 277 -8.73 -5.69 -18.01
N PHE A 278 -8.23 -6.86 -17.62
CA PHE A 278 -7.22 -7.03 -16.59
C PHE A 278 -5.98 -7.66 -17.19
N TYR A 279 -4.81 -7.07 -16.92
CA TYR A 279 -3.52 -7.54 -17.40
C TYR A 279 -2.71 -8.02 -16.20
N ILE A 280 -2.64 -9.34 -16.04
CA ILE A 280 -2.10 -10.00 -14.85
C ILE A 280 -0.67 -10.43 -15.13
N LEU A 281 0.26 -9.88 -14.38
CA LEU A 281 1.68 -10.24 -14.44
C LEU A 281 1.95 -11.39 -13.47
N CYS A 282 2.63 -12.42 -14.00
CA CYS A 282 3.03 -13.59 -13.23
C CYS A 282 4.53 -13.89 -13.38
N GLU A 283 5.11 -14.39 -12.29
CA GLU A 283 6.32 -15.21 -12.32
C GLU A 283 5.94 -16.66 -12.57
N VAL A 284 6.64 -17.36 -13.45
CA VAL A 284 6.33 -18.73 -13.83
C VAL A 284 7.49 -19.66 -13.53
N ASP A 285 7.19 -20.73 -12.81
CA ASP A 285 8.12 -21.80 -12.47
C ASP A 285 7.58 -23.16 -12.96
N LYS A 286 8.00 -24.26 -12.31
CA LYS A 286 7.56 -25.63 -12.67
C LYS A 286 6.17 -25.95 -12.13
N GLN A 287 5.70 -25.23 -11.12
CA GLN A 287 4.42 -25.42 -10.44
C GLN A 287 3.31 -24.66 -11.16
N GLY A 288 3.58 -23.43 -11.62
CA GLY A 288 2.60 -22.66 -12.36
C GLY A 288 3.01 -21.20 -12.57
N ALA A 289 2.03 -20.37 -12.89
CA ALA A 289 2.14 -18.93 -13.00
C ALA A 289 1.57 -18.25 -11.74
N HIS A 290 2.48 -17.68 -10.94
CA HIS A 290 2.23 -17.05 -9.66
C HIS A 290 1.97 -15.56 -9.85
N ILE A 291 0.82 -15.06 -9.40
CA ILE A 291 0.48 -13.65 -9.51
C ILE A 291 1.48 -12.76 -8.74
N VAL A 292 1.95 -11.72 -9.42
CA VAL A 292 2.89 -10.72 -8.88
C VAL A 292 2.20 -9.35 -8.78
N GLY A 293 1.36 -9.03 -9.76
CA GLY A 293 0.65 -7.78 -9.85
C GLY A 293 -0.25 -7.74 -11.07
N TYR A 294 -0.99 -6.65 -11.22
CA TYR A 294 -1.83 -6.45 -12.38
C TYR A 294 -2.06 -4.96 -12.63
N PHE A 295 -2.59 -4.63 -13.81
CA PHE A 295 -3.34 -3.41 -14.00
C PHE A 295 -4.68 -3.69 -14.68
N SER A 296 -5.68 -2.85 -14.44
CA SER A 296 -6.95 -2.86 -15.18
C SER A 296 -7.00 -1.69 -16.16
N LYS A 297 -7.74 -1.87 -17.25
CA LYS A 297 -7.98 -0.86 -18.28
C LYS A 297 -9.45 -0.92 -18.68
N GLU A 298 -10.12 0.23 -18.74
CA GLU A 298 -11.47 0.31 -19.30
C GLU A 298 -11.43 -0.07 -20.79
N LYS A 299 -12.43 -0.84 -21.24
CA LYS A 299 -12.57 -1.17 -22.66
C LYS A 299 -12.83 0.08 -23.50
N GLU A 300 -13.58 1.01 -22.93
CA GLU A 300 -13.91 2.32 -23.49
C GLU A 300 -13.66 3.35 -22.40
N SER A 301 -12.59 4.16 -22.55
CA SER A 301 -12.26 5.22 -21.59
C SER A 301 -12.49 6.58 -22.23
N PRO A 302 -13.50 7.37 -21.80
CA PRO A 302 -13.79 8.69 -22.36
C PRO A 302 -12.61 9.66 -22.25
N ASP A 303 -11.86 9.57 -21.16
CA ASP A 303 -10.70 10.41 -20.86
C ASP A 303 -9.39 9.89 -21.50
N GLY A 304 -9.45 8.74 -22.18
CA GLY A 304 -8.27 8.12 -22.79
C GLY A 304 -7.30 7.53 -21.77
N ASN A 305 -7.80 7.09 -20.60
CA ASN A 305 -6.95 6.46 -19.59
C ASN A 305 -6.49 5.08 -20.08
N ASN A 306 -5.18 4.82 -20.04
CA ASN A 306 -4.63 3.52 -20.41
C ASN A 306 -4.48 2.56 -19.22
N VAL A 307 -4.68 3.08 -18.00
CA VAL A 307 -4.67 2.34 -16.74
C VAL A 307 -5.74 2.94 -15.83
N ALA A 308 -6.61 2.09 -15.28
CA ALA A 308 -7.58 2.46 -14.24
C ALA A 308 -7.02 2.17 -12.85
N CYS A 309 -6.63 0.92 -12.59
CA CYS A 309 -5.94 0.53 -11.34
C CYS A 309 -4.64 -0.20 -11.68
N ILE A 310 -3.62 -0.03 -10.85
CA ILE A 310 -2.35 -0.78 -10.95
C ILE A 310 -1.88 -1.18 -9.56
N LEU A 311 -1.47 -2.44 -9.42
CA LEU A 311 -0.98 -2.99 -8.16
C LEU A 311 0.15 -3.97 -8.39
N THR A 312 1.21 -3.85 -7.60
CA THR A 312 2.17 -4.93 -7.35
C THR A 312 1.93 -5.43 -5.92
N LEU A 313 1.73 -6.73 -5.75
CA LEU A 313 1.48 -7.32 -4.43
C LEU A 313 2.67 -7.03 -3.49
N PRO A 314 2.43 -6.76 -2.18
CA PRO A 314 3.47 -6.26 -1.27
C PRO A 314 4.80 -7.04 -1.28
N PRO A 315 4.83 -8.39 -1.29
CA PRO A 315 6.09 -9.15 -1.31
C PRO A 315 6.96 -8.89 -2.54
N TYR A 316 6.36 -8.44 -3.64
CA TYR A 316 7.04 -8.21 -4.91
C TYR A 316 7.33 -6.72 -5.19
N GLN A 317 6.99 -5.83 -4.26
CA GLN A 317 7.27 -4.39 -4.43
C GLN A 317 8.78 -4.10 -4.41
N ARG A 318 9.18 -3.00 -5.05
CA ARG A 318 10.59 -2.55 -5.20
C ARG A 318 11.51 -3.51 -5.97
N GLN A 319 10.98 -4.55 -6.61
CA GLN A 319 11.76 -5.48 -7.43
C GLN A 319 11.78 -5.12 -8.93
N GLY A 320 10.98 -4.14 -9.35
CA GLY A 320 10.91 -3.65 -10.74
C GLY A 320 9.59 -3.93 -11.45
N TYR A 321 8.73 -4.79 -10.89
CA TYR A 321 7.46 -5.19 -11.49
C TYR A 321 6.48 -4.04 -11.73
N GLY A 322 6.41 -3.06 -10.82
CA GLY A 322 5.57 -1.87 -11.03
C GLY A 322 5.95 -1.09 -12.28
N LYS A 323 7.26 -0.88 -12.52
CA LYS A 323 7.74 -0.23 -13.75
C LYS A 323 7.48 -1.09 -14.99
N LEU A 324 7.55 -2.42 -14.86
CA LEU A 324 7.23 -3.34 -15.96
C LEU A 324 5.75 -3.25 -16.34
N LEU A 325 4.84 -3.22 -15.37
CA LEU A 325 3.40 -3.06 -15.59
C LEU A 325 3.08 -1.71 -16.27
N ILE A 326 3.71 -0.62 -15.82
CA ILE A 326 3.57 0.70 -16.46
C ILE A 326 4.10 0.66 -17.90
N ALA A 327 5.29 0.09 -18.13
CA ALA A 327 5.85 -0.04 -19.47
C ALA A 327 4.93 -0.86 -20.39
N PHE A 328 4.33 -1.91 -19.84
CA PHE A 328 3.41 -2.77 -20.58
C PHE A 328 2.11 -2.05 -20.97
N SER A 329 1.56 -1.19 -20.10
CA SER A 329 0.36 -0.41 -20.46
C SER A 329 0.63 0.56 -21.61
N TYR A 330 1.80 1.20 -21.65
CA TYR A 330 2.22 2.05 -22.77
C TYR A 330 2.53 1.28 -24.04
N GLU A 331 3.05 0.05 -23.93
CA GLU A 331 3.24 -0.84 -25.08
C GLU A 331 1.91 -1.14 -25.78
N LEU A 332 0.84 -1.39 -25.00
CA LEU A 332 -0.51 -1.58 -25.55
C LEU A 332 -1.02 -0.30 -26.23
N SER A 333 -0.88 0.87 -25.60
CA SER A 333 -1.25 2.16 -26.21
C SER A 333 -0.51 2.40 -27.53
N ARG A 334 0.76 2.00 -27.62
CA ARG A 334 1.55 2.12 -28.85
C ARG A 334 0.99 1.25 -29.97
N LEU A 335 0.60 0.01 -29.66
CA LEU A 335 -0.05 -0.89 -30.64
C LEU A 335 -1.45 -0.42 -31.06
N GLU A 336 -2.15 0.32 -30.19
CA GLU A 336 -3.43 0.97 -30.51
C GLU A 336 -3.27 2.25 -31.33
N GLY A 337 -2.05 2.82 -31.41
CA GLY A 337 -1.81 4.11 -32.03
C GLY A 337 -2.40 5.27 -31.24
N THR A 338 -2.60 5.10 -29.93
CA THR A 338 -3.17 6.09 -29.02
C THR A 338 -2.14 6.60 -28.03
N VAL A 339 -2.44 7.75 -27.41
CA VAL A 339 -1.74 8.25 -26.23
C VAL A 339 -2.61 8.00 -25.01
N GLY A 340 -2.01 7.85 -23.83
CA GLY A 340 -2.76 7.63 -22.60
C GLY A 340 -2.03 8.08 -21.34
N SER A 341 -2.81 8.26 -20.29
CA SER A 341 -2.36 8.56 -18.92
C SER A 341 -3.02 7.57 -17.96
N PRO A 342 -2.46 7.31 -16.76
CA PRO A 342 -3.23 6.65 -15.72
C PRO A 342 -4.39 7.52 -15.22
N GLU A 343 -5.47 6.85 -14.80
CA GLU A 343 -6.58 7.47 -14.09
C GLU A 343 -6.10 8.20 -12.82
N GLN A 344 -6.71 9.35 -12.53
CA GLN A 344 -6.42 10.17 -11.37
C GLN A 344 -7.57 10.11 -10.36
N PRO A 345 -7.29 10.20 -9.04
CA PRO A 345 -5.97 10.45 -8.42
C PRO A 345 -5.10 9.19 -8.27
N LEU A 346 -3.81 9.32 -8.57
CA LEU A 346 -2.81 8.28 -8.30
C LEU A 346 -2.43 8.23 -6.81
N SER A 347 -2.15 7.02 -6.29
CA SER A 347 -1.49 6.84 -5.00
C SER A 347 -0.06 7.42 -5.02
N ASP A 348 0.48 7.79 -3.85
CA ASP A 348 1.85 8.36 -3.77
C ASP A 348 2.91 7.43 -4.38
N LEU A 349 2.78 6.13 -4.13
CA LEU A 349 3.65 5.12 -4.73
C LEU A 349 3.47 5.03 -6.25
N GLY A 350 2.24 5.19 -6.73
CA GLY A 350 1.90 5.30 -8.15
C GLY A 350 2.57 6.51 -8.79
N LYS A 351 2.37 7.71 -8.23
CA LYS A 351 2.97 8.98 -8.71
C LYS A 351 4.50 8.86 -8.84
N LEU A 352 5.17 8.33 -7.80
CA LEU A 352 6.63 8.13 -7.82
C LEU A 352 7.07 7.14 -8.92
N SER A 353 6.30 6.07 -9.12
CA SER A 353 6.60 5.04 -10.11
C SER A 353 6.45 5.55 -11.55
N TYR A 354 5.35 6.25 -11.84
CA TYR A 354 5.10 6.88 -13.14
C TYR A 354 6.12 7.96 -13.45
N ARG A 355 6.42 8.87 -12.51
CA ARG A 355 7.44 9.90 -12.70
C ARG A 355 8.81 9.29 -13.01
N SER A 356 9.20 8.26 -12.27
CA SER A 356 10.47 7.57 -12.51
C SER A 356 10.50 6.83 -13.86
N TYR A 357 9.38 6.26 -14.30
CA TYR A 357 9.25 5.64 -15.62
C TYR A 357 9.34 6.68 -16.75
N TRP A 358 8.53 7.74 -16.69
CA TRP A 358 8.52 8.80 -17.71
C TRP A 358 9.88 9.49 -17.82
N SER A 359 10.51 9.86 -16.70
CA SER A 359 11.84 10.46 -16.74
C SER A 359 12.85 9.56 -17.45
N TRP A 360 12.84 8.26 -17.16
CA TRP A 360 13.76 7.32 -17.82
C TRP A 360 13.51 7.21 -19.33
N VAL A 361 12.27 7.00 -19.75
CA VAL A 361 11.91 6.87 -21.18
C VAL A 361 12.30 8.14 -21.95
N LEU A 362 12.00 9.31 -21.40
CA LEU A 362 12.31 10.58 -22.05
C LEU A 362 13.82 10.83 -22.13
N LEU A 363 14.57 10.55 -21.06
CA LEU A 363 16.02 10.69 -21.06
C LEU A 363 16.70 9.73 -22.05
N GLU A 364 16.23 8.49 -22.15
CA GLU A 364 16.75 7.51 -23.11
C GLU A 364 16.58 7.99 -24.55
N ILE A 365 15.39 8.49 -24.92
CA ILE A 365 15.14 9.06 -26.24
C ILE A 365 16.00 10.30 -26.49
N LEU A 366 16.07 11.23 -25.53
CA LEU A 366 16.85 12.47 -25.67
C LEU A 366 18.36 12.22 -25.79
N ARG A 367 18.87 11.13 -25.21
CA ARG A 367 20.28 10.72 -25.34
C ARG A 367 20.60 10.24 -26.76
N ASP A 368 19.73 9.38 -27.29
CA ASP A 368 19.98 8.64 -28.53
C ASP A 368 19.59 9.46 -29.77
N PHE A 369 18.68 10.42 -29.63
CA PHE A 369 18.23 11.25 -30.75
C PHE A 369 19.29 12.27 -31.17
N ARG A 370 19.47 12.41 -32.49
CA ARG A 370 20.34 13.41 -33.11
C ARG A 370 19.48 14.39 -33.90
N GLY A 371 19.14 15.53 -33.30
CA GLY A 371 18.33 16.57 -33.93
C GLY A 371 17.39 17.27 -32.96
N THR A 372 16.41 17.99 -33.51
CA THR A 372 15.37 18.68 -32.74
C THR A 372 14.16 17.77 -32.53
N LEU A 373 13.81 17.50 -31.27
CA LEU A 373 12.57 16.81 -30.90
C LEU A 373 11.53 17.82 -30.40
N SER A 374 10.29 17.65 -30.84
CA SER A 374 9.15 18.35 -30.26
C SER A 374 8.46 17.50 -29.18
N ILE A 375 7.64 18.15 -28.34
CA ILE A 375 6.78 17.46 -27.37
C ILE A 375 5.81 16.49 -28.07
N LYS A 376 5.36 16.85 -29.28
CA LYS A 376 4.47 16.01 -30.10
C LYS A 376 5.18 14.74 -30.57
N ASP A 377 6.44 14.85 -30.99
CA ASP A 377 7.23 13.69 -31.44
C ASP A 377 7.44 12.70 -30.28
N LEU A 378 7.80 13.21 -29.10
CA LEU A 378 7.93 12.38 -27.89
C LEU A 378 6.62 11.66 -27.55
N SER A 379 5.49 12.36 -27.65
CA SER A 379 4.16 11.78 -27.39
C SER A 379 3.83 10.65 -28.37
N GLN A 380 4.12 10.84 -29.66
CA GLN A 380 3.91 9.82 -30.68
C GLN A 380 4.84 8.61 -30.54
N MET A 381 6.09 8.82 -30.12
CA MET A 381 7.06 7.73 -29.91
C MET A 381 6.75 6.87 -28.67
N THR A 382 6.18 7.48 -27.63
CA THR A 382 6.06 6.86 -26.31
C THR A 382 4.64 6.53 -25.88
N SER A 383 3.63 7.04 -26.59
CA SER A 383 2.22 7.04 -26.19
C SER A 383 1.94 7.77 -24.86
N ILE A 384 2.89 8.53 -24.33
CA ILE A 384 2.70 9.38 -23.15
C ILE A 384 1.99 10.67 -23.59
N THR A 385 1.03 11.15 -22.79
CA THR A 385 0.34 12.42 -23.09
C THR A 385 1.33 13.59 -23.10
N GLN A 386 1.03 14.62 -23.90
CA GLN A 386 1.86 15.82 -23.93
C GLN A 386 1.94 16.50 -22.56
N THR A 387 0.85 16.47 -21.78
CA THR A 387 0.79 17.02 -20.42
C THR A 387 1.77 16.32 -19.48
N ASP A 388 1.82 14.99 -19.52
CA ASP A 388 2.74 14.19 -18.70
C ASP A 388 4.21 14.38 -19.14
N ILE A 389 4.45 14.53 -20.43
CA ILE A 389 5.79 14.87 -20.97
C ILE A 389 6.23 16.25 -20.48
N ILE A 390 5.36 17.25 -20.60
CA ILE A 390 5.66 18.63 -20.18
C ILE A 390 5.96 18.65 -18.68
N SER A 391 5.09 18.08 -17.85
CA SER A 391 5.29 18.08 -16.38
C SER A 391 6.57 17.33 -15.99
N THR A 392 6.88 16.21 -16.65
CA THR A 392 8.11 15.45 -16.41
C THR A 392 9.35 16.26 -16.79
N LEU A 393 9.39 16.86 -17.97
CA LEU A 393 10.52 17.69 -18.41
C LEU A 393 10.65 18.96 -17.57
N GLN A 394 9.54 19.57 -17.13
CA GLN A 394 9.56 20.70 -16.21
C GLN A 394 10.22 20.33 -14.87
N SER A 395 9.93 19.14 -14.34
CA SER A 395 10.56 18.66 -13.08
C SER A 395 12.07 18.47 -13.19
N MET A 396 12.59 18.25 -14.42
CA MET A 396 14.02 18.12 -14.72
C MET A 396 14.64 19.42 -15.26
N ASN A 397 13.89 20.53 -15.30
CA ASN A 397 14.31 21.80 -15.91
C ASN A 397 14.74 21.69 -17.39
N MET A 398 14.14 20.76 -18.15
CA MET A 398 14.49 20.43 -19.55
C MET A 398 13.57 21.07 -20.60
N VAL A 399 12.59 21.87 -20.18
CA VAL A 399 11.63 22.54 -21.06
C VAL A 399 11.46 24.00 -20.64
N LYS A 400 11.31 24.89 -21.62
CA LYS A 400 11.04 26.32 -21.42
C LYS A 400 9.75 26.72 -22.11
N TYR A 401 9.10 27.75 -21.59
CA TYR A 401 7.94 28.35 -22.24
C TYR A 401 8.39 29.54 -23.09
N TRP A 402 8.10 29.51 -24.39
CA TRP A 402 8.48 30.54 -25.34
C TRP A 402 7.36 30.80 -26.34
N LYS A 403 6.94 32.07 -26.48
CA LYS A 403 5.89 32.51 -27.42
C LYS A 403 4.61 31.65 -27.41
N GLY A 404 4.16 31.24 -26.21
CA GLY A 404 2.94 30.44 -26.08
C GLY A 404 3.14 28.92 -26.23
N GLN A 405 4.38 28.45 -26.38
CA GLN A 405 4.69 27.03 -26.60
C GLN A 405 5.75 26.50 -25.64
N HIS A 406 5.66 25.22 -25.30
CA HIS A 406 6.70 24.50 -24.58
C HIS A 406 7.76 23.99 -25.55
N VAL A 407 9.01 24.42 -25.35
CA VAL A 407 10.15 24.08 -26.20
C VAL A 407 11.18 23.30 -25.37
N ILE A 408 11.55 22.12 -25.85
CA ILE A 408 12.58 21.28 -25.24
C ILE A 408 13.92 21.99 -25.38
N CYS A 409 14.60 22.23 -24.25
CA CYS A 409 15.84 22.99 -24.19
C CYS A 409 16.87 22.18 -23.42
N VAL A 410 17.49 21.20 -24.09
CA VAL A 410 18.44 20.28 -23.47
C VAL A 410 19.76 20.26 -24.22
N THR A 411 20.86 20.06 -23.49
CA THR A 411 22.18 19.76 -24.06
C THR A 411 22.51 18.29 -23.80
N PRO A 412 23.32 17.64 -24.66
CA PRO A 412 23.74 16.26 -24.42
C PRO A 412 24.38 16.06 -23.04
N LYS A 413 25.16 17.04 -22.57
CA LYS A 413 25.78 17.02 -21.25
C LYS A 413 24.75 16.97 -20.12
N LEU A 414 23.70 17.79 -20.20
CA LEU A 414 22.64 17.79 -19.19
C LEU A 414 21.90 16.45 -19.15
N VAL A 415 21.63 15.85 -20.30
CA VAL A 415 20.99 14.53 -20.38
C VAL A 415 21.85 13.46 -19.69
N GLU A 416 23.16 13.43 -19.97
CA GLU A 416 24.09 12.49 -19.32
C GLU A 416 24.19 12.72 -17.80
N GLU A 417 24.22 13.98 -17.34
CA GLU A 417 24.19 14.30 -15.90
C GLU A 417 22.94 13.71 -15.22
N HIS A 418 21.76 13.85 -15.83
CA HIS A 418 20.54 13.24 -15.32
C HIS A 418 20.60 11.71 -15.35
N ILE A 419 21.03 11.09 -16.46
CA ILE A 419 21.13 9.62 -16.57
C ILE A 419 22.10 9.03 -15.53
N SER A 420 23.18 9.74 -15.21
CA SER A 420 24.15 9.32 -14.19
C SER A 420 23.59 9.37 -12.76
N THR A 421 22.52 10.13 -12.52
CA THR A 421 21.88 10.27 -11.21
C THR A 421 21.13 8.98 -10.84
N SER A 422 21.26 8.54 -9.58
CA SER A 422 20.68 7.29 -9.08
C SER A 422 19.16 7.17 -9.26
N GLN A 423 18.45 8.30 -9.33
CA GLN A 423 17.00 8.41 -9.50
C GLN A 423 16.51 7.96 -10.89
N TYR A 424 17.34 8.07 -11.93
CA TYR A 424 16.93 7.88 -13.33
C TYR A 424 17.58 6.64 -13.97
N LYS A 425 18.05 5.70 -13.14
CA LYS A 425 18.64 4.45 -13.61
C LYS A 425 17.66 3.64 -14.45
N ARG A 426 18.23 2.97 -15.46
CA ARG A 426 17.52 2.01 -16.31
C ARG A 426 16.73 1.02 -15.46
N PRO A 427 15.44 0.77 -15.77
CA PRO A 427 14.65 -0.27 -15.12
C PRO A 427 15.33 -1.63 -15.21
N ARG A 428 15.25 -2.39 -14.13
CA ARG A 428 15.77 -3.77 -14.08
C ARG A 428 15.05 -4.70 -15.04
N LEU A 429 13.75 -4.46 -15.24
CA LEU A 429 12.87 -5.22 -16.11
C LEU A 429 12.31 -4.28 -17.18
N CYS A 430 12.42 -4.69 -18.44
CA CYS A 430 11.90 -3.97 -19.60
C CYS A 430 10.99 -4.90 -20.41
N VAL A 431 9.96 -4.33 -21.02
CA VAL A 431 9.07 -5.06 -21.94
C VAL A 431 9.81 -5.30 -23.25
N ASP A 432 9.69 -6.52 -23.76
CA ASP A 432 10.17 -6.89 -25.09
C ASP A 432 9.00 -6.96 -26.06
N SER A 433 8.89 -5.99 -26.96
CA SER A 433 7.79 -5.93 -27.92
C SER A 433 7.72 -7.16 -28.83
N THR A 434 8.84 -7.86 -29.08
CA THR A 434 8.85 -9.08 -29.89
C THR A 434 8.20 -10.28 -29.20
N ALA A 435 8.10 -10.24 -27.87
CA ALA A 435 7.46 -11.27 -27.05
C ALA A 435 5.97 -11.00 -26.82
N LEU A 436 5.46 -9.84 -27.23
CA LEU A 436 4.05 -9.46 -27.11
C LEU A 436 3.23 -9.95 -28.31
N ARG A 437 2.28 -10.83 -28.05
CA ARG A 437 1.36 -11.44 -29.02
C ARG A 437 -0.05 -10.86 -28.83
N TRP A 438 -0.20 -9.59 -29.20
CA TRP A 438 -1.42 -8.83 -28.97
C TRP A 438 -1.80 -7.98 -30.19
N ALA A 439 -3.10 -7.74 -30.37
CA ALA A 439 -3.62 -6.84 -31.38
C ALA A 439 -4.83 -6.07 -30.82
N PRO A 440 -5.03 -4.80 -31.21
CA PRO A 440 -6.19 -4.02 -30.76
C PRO A 440 -7.51 -4.69 -31.09
N ARG A 441 -8.48 -4.60 -30.18
CA ARG A 441 -9.84 -5.08 -30.43
C ARG A 441 -10.45 -4.22 -31.54
N ARG A 442 -10.86 -4.86 -32.64
CA ARG A 442 -11.60 -4.18 -33.72
C ARG A 442 -12.88 -3.61 -33.13
N HIS A 443 -13.03 -2.29 -33.15
CA HIS A 443 -14.30 -1.67 -32.80
C HIS A 443 -15.34 -2.13 -33.81
N THR A 444 -16.28 -2.96 -33.39
CA THR A 444 -17.48 -3.23 -34.17
C THR A 444 -18.31 -1.95 -34.17
N ASN A 445 -18.03 -1.05 -35.10
CA ASN A 445 -18.90 0.08 -35.40
C ASN A 445 -20.23 -0.49 -35.91
N ASN A 446 -21.17 -0.78 -35.00
CA ASN A 446 -22.58 -0.92 -35.33
C ASN A 446 -23.13 0.47 -35.70
N LYS A 447 -22.68 1.00 -36.85
CA LYS A 447 -23.48 1.99 -37.57
C LYS A 447 -24.66 1.22 -38.15
N LEU A 448 -25.75 1.12 -37.38
CA LEU A 448 -27.07 0.92 -37.97
C LEU A 448 -27.28 2.10 -38.94
N GLY A 449 -27.04 1.86 -40.22
CA GLY A 449 -27.48 2.74 -41.28
C GLY A 449 -28.99 2.79 -41.22
N LYS A 450 -29.54 3.91 -40.71
CA LYS A 450 -30.91 4.31 -41.05
C LYS A 450 -30.90 4.58 -42.56
N LYS A 451 -31.47 3.65 -43.33
CA LYS A 451 -32.01 3.94 -44.66
C LYS A 451 -33.37 4.58 -44.50
#